data_AF-A0A6B2G9Z4-F1
#
_entry.id   AF-A0A6B2G9Z4-F1
#
_cell.length_a   1.000
_cell.length_b   1.000
_cell.length_c   1.000
_cell.angle_alpha   90.00
_cell.angle_beta   90.00
_cell.angle_gamma   90.00
#
_symmetry.space_group_name_H-M   'P 1'
#
loop_
_entity.id
_entity.type
_entity.pdbx_description
1 polymer ?
#
loop_
_entity_poly.entity_id
_entity_poly.type
_entity_poly.pdbx_seq_one_letter_code
_entity_poly.pdbx_strand_id
1 'polypeptide(L)'
;KKCFMEKRGMSSFEIDSMLEEYFNDIRPSGRQSGAVLFAVCRGRISEGIDFRDDRSRAVITVGIPYSNLKVLEVDRKMAFNDQIKKNSKDSSLLSGREWYNIQAFRALNQALGRCIRHREDWGAIIMIDERFGQSQDAFFGSLNYLSGWIRKNMIYFNKFNHFEHALNEYFKTKCNELENIDRTQNSSSTINIGTSTKKRKYMISTKFNNPSKTRD
;
A
#
# COMPACT_ATOMS: atom_id res chain seq x y z
N LYS A 1 11.68 16.59 6.72
CA LYS A 1 11.99 15.33 6.00
C LYS A 1 12.47 15.69 4.61
N LYS A 2 13.47 15.00 4.06
CA LYS A 2 13.93 15.24 2.68
C LYS A 2 12.85 14.74 1.71
N CYS A 3 12.66 15.46 0.61
CA CYS A 3 11.64 15.16 -0.39
C CYS A 3 12.31 14.67 -1.67
N PHE A 4 11.81 13.55 -2.20
CA PHE A 4 12.20 12.97 -3.48
C PHE A 4 10.98 12.96 -4.39
N MET A 5 11.14 13.20 -5.68
CA MET A 5 10.02 13.35 -6.60
C MET A 5 10.32 12.71 -7.95
N GLU A 6 9.46 11.78 -8.35
CA GLU A 6 9.45 11.21 -9.69
C GLU A 6 9.12 12.29 -10.72
N LYS A 7 9.99 12.45 -11.73
CA LYS A 7 9.76 13.35 -12.86
C LYS A 7 9.48 12.54 -14.12
N ARG A 8 8.67 13.12 -15.01
CA ARG A 8 8.39 12.53 -16.32
C ARG A 8 9.69 12.45 -17.13
N GLY A 9 9.98 11.27 -17.69
CA GLY A 9 11.14 11.06 -18.55
C GLY A 9 12.45 10.75 -17.83
N MET A 10 12.44 10.57 -16.50
CA MET A 10 13.61 10.07 -15.79
C MET A 10 14.04 8.70 -16.33
N SER A 11 15.34 8.54 -16.51
CA SER A 11 15.96 7.28 -16.86
C SER A 11 15.90 6.28 -15.71
N SER A 12 16.13 4.99 -16.02
CA SER A 12 16.28 3.94 -15.01
C SER A 12 17.30 4.31 -13.95
N PHE A 13 18.46 4.77 -14.39
CA PHE A 13 19.58 5.07 -13.53
C PHE A 13 19.28 6.21 -12.55
N GLU A 14 18.61 7.26 -13.01
CA GLU A 14 18.22 8.37 -12.13
C GLU A 14 17.18 7.96 -11.08
N ILE A 15 16.24 7.07 -11.44
CA ILE A 15 15.26 6.54 -10.49
C ILE A 15 15.95 5.66 -9.45
N ASP A 16 16.85 4.78 -9.89
CA ASP A 16 17.58 3.88 -8.98
C ASP A 16 18.49 4.68 -8.03
N SER A 17 19.19 5.69 -8.53
CA SER A 17 20.01 6.60 -7.71
C SER A 17 19.17 7.39 -6.69
N MET A 18 18.01 7.91 -7.10
CA MET A 18 17.08 8.59 -6.20
C MET A 18 16.58 7.65 -5.08
N LEU A 19 16.27 6.39 -5.42
CA LEU A 19 15.81 5.39 -4.46
C LEU A 19 16.92 4.99 -3.49
N GLU A 20 18.16 4.90 -3.95
CA GLU A 20 19.31 4.65 -3.06
C GLU A 20 19.48 5.77 -2.04
N GLU A 21 19.42 7.04 -2.47
CA GLU A 21 19.43 8.18 -1.55
C GLU A 21 18.26 8.14 -0.56
N TYR A 22 17.06 7.85 -1.06
CA TYR A 22 15.88 7.68 -0.22
C TYR A 22 16.10 6.59 0.85
N PHE A 23 16.62 5.42 0.47
CA PHE A 23 16.89 4.32 1.39
C PHE A 23 18.03 4.60 2.38
N ASN A 24 18.92 5.54 2.07
CA ASN A 24 19.93 6.00 3.01
C ASN A 24 19.33 6.94 4.06
N ASP A 25 18.47 7.88 3.64
CA ASP A 25 17.91 8.92 4.50
C ASP A 25 16.77 8.43 5.41
N ILE A 26 16.12 7.31 5.07
CA ILE A 26 15.15 6.65 5.97
C ILE A 26 15.81 5.96 7.17
N ARG A 27 17.10 5.58 7.07
CA ARG A 27 17.74 4.77 8.12
C ARG A 27 17.96 5.63 9.38
N PRO A 28 17.58 5.14 10.56
CA PRO A 28 17.71 5.90 11.80
C PRO A 28 19.18 6.16 12.11
N SER A 29 19.60 7.41 11.96
CA SER A 29 20.98 7.88 12.17
C SER A 29 21.08 9.04 13.18
N GLY A 30 20.09 9.15 14.07
CA GLY A 30 20.17 9.98 15.28
C GLY A 30 20.04 11.50 15.11
N ARG A 31 20.16 12.07 13.90
CA ARG A 31 20.13 13.54 13.70
C ARG A 31 18.89 14.12 13.02
N GLN A 32 18.19 13.36 12.17
CA GLN A 32 16.85 13.64 11.62
C GLN A 32 16.58 12.52 10.61
N SER A 33 15.76 11.54 10.96
CA SER A 33 15.46 10.42 10.08
C SER A 33 14.15 10.63 9.33
N GLY A 34 14.11 10.14 8.10
CA GLY A 34 12.88 10.03 7.32
C GLY A 34 12.85 10.93 6.10
N ALA A 35 12.32 10.34 5.04
CA ALA A 35 12.13 10.96 3.74
C ALA A 35 10.69 10.81 3.27
N VAL A 36 10.30 11.64 2.31
CA VAL A 36 9.02 11.56 1.59
C VAL A 36 9.32 11.37 0.12
N LEU A 37 8.66 10.39 -0.51
CA LEU A 37 8.78 10.11 -1.93
C LEU A 37 7.46 10.41 -2.62
N PHE A 38 7.47 11.36 -3.54
CA PHE A 38 6.35 11.67 -4.41
C PHE A 38 6.50 10.87 -5.69
N ALA A 39 5.49 10.05 -5.98
CA ALA A 39 5.42 9.22 -7.17
C ALA A 39 4.06 9.39 -7.83
N VAL A 40 3.98 9.06 -9.12
CA VAL A 40 2.73 9.11 -9.88
C VAL A 40 2.17 7.70 -10.02
N CYS A 41 0.85 7.52 -9.84
CA CYS A 41 0.20 6.25 -10.12
C CYS A 41 0.36 5.88 -11.60
N ARG A 42 0.64 4.61 -11.90
CA ARG A 42 1.06 4.12 -13.24
C ARG A 42 2.43 4.65 -13.69
N GLY A 43 3.16 5.29 -12.77
CA GLY A 43 4.57 5.57 -12.89
C GLY A 43 5.39 4.36 -12.46
N ARG A 44 6.67 4.39 -12.79
CA ARG A 44 7.59 3.27 -12.58
C ARG A 44 7.75 2.96 -11.09
N ILE A 45 7.81 3.99 -10.26
CA ILE A 45 7.95 3.83 -8.81
C ILE A 45 6.72 3.15 -8.20
N SER A 46 5.52 3.50 -8.67
CA SER A 46 4.25 2.95 -8.14
C SER A 46 3.98 1.49 -8.53
N GLU A 47 4.54 1.01 -9.65
CA GLU A 47 4.31 -0.34 -10.17
C GLU A 47 5.48 -1.29 -9.91
N GLY A 48 6.70 -0.85 -10.21
CA GLY A 48 7.88 -1.71 -10.33
C GLY A 48 8.76 -1.79 -9.08
N ILE A 49 8.58 -0.89 -8.12
CA ILE A 49 9.46 -0.82 -6.93
C ILE A 49 8.77 -1.46 -5.72
N ASP A 50 9.59 -2.13 -4.91
CA ASP A 50 9.17 -2.83 -3.71
C ASP A 50 9.67 -2.13 -2.45
N PHE A 51 8.74 -1.59 -1.66
CA PHE A 51 9.03 -0.89 -0.40
C PHE A 51 8.77 -1.80 0.79
N ARG A 52 9.71 -2.73 1.04
CA ARG A 52 9.60 -3.68 2.16
C ARG A 52 9.91 -3.04 3.52
N ASP A 53 9.21 -3.48 4.55
CA ASP A 53 9.50 -3.20 5.96
C ASP A 53 9.58 -1.69 6.25
N ASP A 54 10.71 -1.21 6.79
CA ASP A 54 10.94 0.18 7.18
C ASP A 54 11.07 1.15 6.00
N ARG A 55 11.01 0.65 4.76
CA ARG A 55 11.13 1.49 3.56
C ARG A 55 9.87 2.27 3.23
N SER A 56 8.72 1.90 3.77
CA SER A 56 7.48 2.67 3.63
C SER A 56 6.49 2.33 4.75
N ARG A 57 6.50 3.12 5.83
CA ARG A 57 5.54 2.96 6.95
C ARG A 57 4.21 3.68 6.74
N ALA A 58 4.13 4.57 5.75
CA ALA A 58 2.89 5.20 5.36
C ALA A 58 2.83 5.38 3.85
N VAL A 59 1.69 5.02 3.25
CA VAL A 59 1.36 5.36 1.85
C VAL A 59 0.17 6.29 1.86
N ILE A 60 0.32 7.41 1.17
CA ILE A 60 -0.71 8.43 1.01
C ILE A 60 -1.09 8.48 -0.45
N THR A 61 -2.38 8.31 -0.77
CA THR A 61 -2.91 8.53 -2.11
C THR A 61 -3.82 9.75 -2.10
N VAL A 62 -3.57 10.67 -3.02
CA VAL A 62 -4.40 11.85 -3.23
C VAL A 62 -5.23 11.62 -4.48
N GLY A 63 -6.53 11.44 -4.29
CA GLY A 63 -7.47 11.13 -5.36
C GLY A 63 -7.46 9.68 -5.85
N ILE A 64 -8.30 9.42 -6.86
CA ILE A 64 -8.36 8.16 -7.60
C ILE A 64 -7.71 8.36 -8.98
N PRO A 65 -6.77 7.49 -9.41
CA PRO A 65 -5.96 7.68 -10.63
C PRO A 65 -6.74 7.30 -11.90
N TYR A 66 -7.75 8.10 -12.23
CA TYR A 66 -8.56 7.96 -13.42
C TYR A 66 -7.80 8.34 -14.69
N SER A 67 -8.01 7.57 -15.77
CA SER A 67 -7.53 7.96 -17.11
C SER A 67 -8.29 9.17 -17.62
N ASN A 68 -7.68 10.01 -18.45
CA ASN A 68 -8.41 11.13 -19.06
C ASN A 68 -9.50 10.61 -20.02
N LEU A 69 -10.76 10.99 -19.77
CA LEU A 69 -11.91 10.62 -20.60
C LEU A 69 -11.84 11.22 -22.02
N LYS A 70 -11.12 12.34 -22.20
CA LYS A 70 -11.00 13.02 -23.50
C LYS A 70 -10.09 12.26 -24.49
N VAL A 71 -9.43 11.20 -24.06
CA VAL A 71 -8.58 10.37 -24.93
C VAL A 71 -9.47 9.46 -25.77
N LEU A 72 -9.34 9.58 -27.09
CA LEU A 72 -10.17 8.86 -28.06
C LEU A 72 -10.15 7.33 -27.87
N GLU A 73 -9.03 6.76 -27.40
CA GLU A 73 -8.93 5.33 -27.10
C GLU A 73 -9.81 4.91 -25.92
N VAL A 74 -9.87 5.73 -24.87
CA VAL A 74 -10.68 5.46 -23.68
C VAL A 74 -12.17 5.54 -24.06
N ASP A 75 -12.55 6.59 -24.79
CA ASP A 75 -13.92 6.78 -25.27
C ASP A 75 -14.38 5.62 -26.16
N ARG A 76 -13.60 5.28 -27.19
CA ARG A 76 -13.92 4.15 -28.08
C ARG A 76 -13.98 2.82 -27.34
N LYS A 77 -13.10 2.59 -26.36
CA LYS A 77 -13.11 1.36 -25.58
C LYS A 77 -14.34 1.25 -24.69
N MET A 78 -14.78 2.35 -24.09
CA MET A 78 -16.01 2.39 -23.30
C MET A 78 -17.23 2.11 -24.18
N ALA A 79 -17.36 2.81 -25.31
CA ALA A 79 -18.46 2.61 -26.26
C ALA A 79 -18.51 1.17 -26.80
N PHE A 80 -17.35 0.58 -27.11
CA PHE A 80 -17.27 -0.82 -27.53
C PHE A 80 -17.77 -1.77 -26.43
N ASN A 81 -17.31 -1.61 -25.19
CA ASN A 81 -17.75 -2.45 -24.07
C ASN A 81 -19.28 -2.33 -23.83
N ASP A 82 -19.83 -1.12 -23.95
CA ASP A 82 -21.28 -0.88 -23.82
C ASP A 82 -22.08 -1.57 -24.93
N GLN A 83 -21.60 -1.51 -26.18
CA GLN A 83 -22.22 -2.22 -27.31
C GLN A 83 -22.22 -3.74 -27.11
N ILE A 84 -21.08 -4.31 -26.68
CA ILE A 84 -20.95 -5.74 -26.43
C ILE A 84 -21.87 -6.19 -25.29
N LYS A 85 -21.94 -5.43 -24.19
CA LYS A 85 -22.83 -5.73 -23.06
C LYS A 85 -24.31 -5.65 -23.45
N LYS A 86 -24.68 -4.70 -24.31
CA LYS A 86 -26.06 -4.58 -24.83
C LYS A 86 -26.46 -5.77 -25.72
N ASN A 87 -25.52 -6.29 -26.50
CA ASN A 87 -25.78 -7.35 -27.47
C ASN A 87 -25.63 -8.77 -26.88
N SER A 88 -25.15 -8.89 -25.65
CA SER A 88 -24.94 -10.17 -24.96
C SER A 88 -25.89 -10.34 -23.78
N LYS A 89 -26.31 -11.57 -23.50
CA LYS A 89 -27.03 -11.91 -22.25
C LYS A 89 -26.10 -12.24 -21.09
N ASP A 90 -24.78 -12.21 -21.33
CA ASP A 90 -23.77 -12.49 -20.32
C ASP A 90 -23.63 -11.32 -19.34
N SER A 91 -24.08 -11.54 -18.11
CA SER A 91 -23.99 -10.57 -17.02
C SER A 91 -22.57 -10.35 -16.50
N SER A 92 -21.61 -11.20 -16.86
CA SER A 92 -20.21 -11.06 -16.46
C SER A 92 -19.46 -9.97 -17.23
N LEU A 93 -20.03 -9.51 -18.35
CA LEU A 93 -19.42 -8.46 -19.18
C LEU A 93 -19.48 -7.10 -18.48
N LEU A 94 -18.37 -6.37 -18.57
CA LEU A 94 -18.23 -5.04 -17.99
C LEU A 94 -18.77 -3.98 -18.96
N SER A 95 -19.55 -3.04 -18.45
CA SER A 95 -19.84 -1.79 -19.15
C SER A 95 -18.58 -0.95 -19.32
N GLY A 96 -18.62 0.05 -20.19
CA GLY A 96 -17.57 1.03 -20.35
C GLY A 96 -17.22 1.71 -19.04
N ARG A 97 -18.24 2.11 -18.26
CA ARG A 97 -18.06 2.75 -16.95
C ARG A 97 -17.45 1.81 -15.91
N GLU A 98 -17.90 0.57 -15.83
CA GLU A 98 -17.33 -0.43 -14.91
C GLU A 98 -15.86 -0.70 -15.26
N TRP A 99 -15.55 -0.89 -16.54
CA TRP A 99 -14.18 -1.05 -17.01
C TRP A 99 -13.30 0.16 -16.63
N TYR A 100 -13.79 1.37 -16.86
CA TYR A 100 -13.08 2.61 -16.56
C TYR A 100 -12.77 2.75 -15.06
N ASN A 101 -13.74 2.45 -14.20
CA ASN A 101 -13.53 2.39 -12.74
C ASN A 101 -12.49 1.33 -12.38
N ILE A 102 -12.64 0.09 -12.87
CA ILE A 102 -11.71 -1.01 -12.59
C ILE A 102 -10.27 -0.62 -12.96
N GLN A 103 -10.06 0.05 -14.08
CA GLN A 103 -8.72 0.50 -14.49
C GLN A 103 -8.09 1.49 -13.50
N ALA A 104 -8.87 2.42 -12.95
CA ALA A 104 -8.37 3.37 -11.96
C ALA A 104 -8.06 2.66 -10.62
N PHE A 105 -8.98 1.84 -10.15
CA PHE A 105 -8.84 1.13 -8.88
C PHE A 105 -7.78 0.02 -8.91
N ARG A 106 -7.50 -0.58 -10.07
CA ARG A 106 -6.36 -1.50 -10.22
C ARG A 106 -5.04 -0.80 -9.96
N ALA A 107 -4.84 0.40 -10.53
CA ALA A 107 -3.64 1.19 -10.27
C ALA A 107 -3.57 1.64 -8.80
N LEU A 108 -4.70 2.07 -8.23
CA LEU A 108 -4.80 2.43 -6.83
C LEU A 108 -4.43 1.27 -5.90
N ASN A 109 -5.08 0.10 -6.05
CA ASN A 109 -4.80 -1.08 -5.23
C ASN A 109 -3.35 -1.53 -5.34
N GLN A 110 -2.73 -1.41 -6.53
CA GLN A 110 -1.32 -1.71 -6.71
C GLN A 110 -0.41 -0.76 -5.93
N ALA A 111 -0.74 0.53 -5.86
CA ALA A 111 0.00 1.51 -5.08
C ALA A 111 -0.22 1.32 -3.56
N LEU A 112 -1.46 1.09 -3.11
CA LEU A 112 -1.79 0.89 -1.70
C LEU A 112 -1.11 -0.38 -1.14
N GLY A 113 -1.03 -1.45 -1.94
CA GLY A 113 -0.38 -2.70 -1.58
C GLY A 113 1.16 -2.63 -1.49
N ARG A 114 1.78 -1.45 -1.68
CA ARG A 114 3.23 -1.25 -1.55
C ARG A 114 3.69 -1.12 -0.10
N CYS A 115 2.80 -0.68 0.78
CA CYS A 115 3.12 -0.40 2.19
C CYS A 115 3.12 -1.65 3.09
N ILE A 116 2.42 -2.71 2.69
CA ILE A 116 2.21 -3.91 3.51
C ILE A 116 2.46 -5.13 2.62
N ARG A 117 3.54 -5.87 2.88
CA ARG A 117 3.97 -6.97 1.99
C ARG A 117 3.75 -8.37 2.54
N HIS A 118 3.77 -8.54 3.85
CA HIS A 118 3.55 -9.82 4.51
C HIS A 118 2.75 -9.63 5.80
N ARG A 119 2.37 -10.74 6.43
CA ARG A 119 1.51 -10.76 7.63
C ARG A 119 2.10 -10.02 8.83
N GLU A 120 3.41 -9.91 8.90
CA GLU A 120 4.14 -9.27 10.00
C GLU A 120 4.52 -7.82 9.68
N ASP A 121 4.20 -7.36 8.47
CA ASP A 121 4.44 -5.98 8.06
C ASP A 121 3.28 -5.09 8.49
N TRP A 122 3.59 -3.83 8.77
CA TRP A 122 2.61 -2.86 9.19
C TRP A 122 2.92 -1.50 8.57
N GLY A 123 1.84 -0.74 8.33
CA GLY A 123 1.93 0.60 7.83
C GLY A 123 0.56 1.25 7.74
N ALA A 124 0.56 2.57 7.69
CA ALA A 124 -0.65 3.36 7.54
C ALA A 124 -0.98 3.56 6.06
N ILE A 125 -2.20 3.23 5.66
CA ILE A 125 -2.72 3.53 4.32
C ILE A 125 -3.69 4.69 4.45
N ILE A 126 -3.38 5.81 3.80
CA ILE A 126 -4.14 7.05 3.89
C ILE A 126 -4.65 7.39 2.50
N MET A 127 -5.97 7.45 2.34
CA MET A 127 -6.62 7.79 1.08
C MET A 127 -7.37 9.11 1.24
N ILE A 128 -7.02 10.11 0.42
CA ILE A 128 -7.59 11.45 0.47
C ILE A 128 -8.47 11.64 -0.76
N ASP A 129 -9.77 11.33 -0.65
CA ASP A 129 -10.79 11.57 -1.67
C ASP A 129 -12.19 11.50 -1.06
N GLU A 130 -13.06 12.46 -1.38
CA GLU A 130 -14.46 12.47 -0.90
C GLU A 130 -15.28 11.30 -1.44
N ARG A 131 -14.92 10.75 -2.61
CA ARG A 131 -15.65 9.67 -3.29
C ARG A 131 -15.56 8.35 -2.53
N PHE A 132 -14.68 8.24 -1.55
CA PHE A 132 -14.63 7.11 -0.63
C PHE A 132 -15.65 7.23 0.51
N GLY A 133 -16.11 8.44 0.83
CA GLY A 133 -17.09 8.72 1.88
C GLY A 133 -18.55 8.70 1.41
N GLN A 134 -18.79 8.72 0.10
CA GLN A 134 -20.14 8.72 -0.45
C GLN A 134 -20.75 7.31 -0.45
N SER A 135 -21.68 7.11 0.50
CA SER A 135 -22.69 6.04 0.63
C SER A 135 -22.19 4.58 0.68
N GLN A 136 -22.55 3.91 1.77
CA GLN A 136 -22.56 2.45 1.97
C GLN A 136 -23.55 1.70 1.04
N ASP A 137 -24.21 2.38 0.10
CA ASP A 137 -25.11 1.75 -0.86
C ASP A 137 -24.29 0.95 -1.89
N ALA A 138 -24.19 -0.33 -1.54
CA ALA A 138 -23.16 -1.30 -1.88
C ALA A 138 -23.16 -1.80 -3.33
N PHE A 139 -23.68 -1.04 -4.30
CA PHE A 139 -23.71 -1.48 -5.70
C PHE A 139 -22.85 -0.62 -6.64
N PHE A 140 -22.74 0.69 -6.39
CA PHE A 140 -21.95 1.62 -7.22
C PHE A 140 -20.85 2.37 -6.46
N GLY A 141 -20.72 2.13 -5.15
CA GLY A 141 -19.73 2.79 -4.31
C GLY A 141 -18.30 2.46 -4.74
N SER A 142 -17.48 3.49 -4.91
CA SER A 142 -16.02 3.47 -5.12
C SER A 142 -15.30 2.38 -4.31
N LEU A 143 -15.80 2.08 -3.10
CA LEU A 143 -15.22 1.07 -2.20
C LEU A 143 -15.26 -0.36 -2.77
N ASN A 144 -16.26 -0.73 -3.57
CA ASN A 144 -16.38 -2.08 -4.15
C ASN A 144 -15.19 -2.46 -5.05
N TYR A 145 -14.50 -1.46 -5.60
CA TYR A 145 -13.33 -1.66 -6.42
C TYR A 145 -12.01 -1.74 -5.63
N LEU A 146 -12.02 -1.43 -4.32
CA LEU A 146 -10.87 -1.63 -3.45
C LEU A 146 -10.66 -3.12 -3.12
N SER A 147 -9.46 -3.48 -2.70
CA SER A 147 -9.19 -4.84 -2.20
C SER A 147 -10.00 -5.11 -0.93
N GLY A 148 -10.54 -6.33 -0.80
CA GLY A 148 -11.40 -6.70 0.34
C GLY A 148 -10.72 -6.54 1.71
N TRP A 149 -9.41 -6.71 1.80
CA TRP A 149 -8.65 -6.51 3.04
C TRP A 149 -8.51 -5.03 3.43
N ILE A 150 -8.44 -4.12 2.44
CA ILE A 150 -8.39 -2.67 2.67
C ILE A 150 -9.76 -2.21 3.19
N ARG A 151 -10.83 -2.60 2.49
CA ARG A 151 -12.21 -2.27 2.87
C ARG A 151 -12.53 -2.63 4.31
N LYS A 152 -12.14 -3.82 4.77
CA LYS A 152 -12.44 -4.33 6.12
C LYS A 152 -11.83 -3.49 7.24
N ASN A 153 -10.72 -2.81 6.98
CA ASN A 153 -9.97 -2.04 7.98
C ASN A 153 -10.07 -0.53 7.74
N MET A 154 -10.97 -0.09 6.86
CA MET A 154 -11.09 1.31 6.47
C MET A 154 -11.88 2.11 7.51
N ILE A 155 -11.32 3.24 7.93
CA ILE A 155 -11.96 4.21 8.82
C ILE A 155 -12.10 5.53 8.06
N TYR A 156 -13.29 6.12 8.10
CA TYR A 156 -13.57 7.40 7.46
C TYR A 156 -13.45 8.55 8.46
N PHE A 157 -12.75 9.61 8.07
CA PHE A 157 -12.60 10.82 8.86
C PHE A 157 -13.09 12.03 8.04
N ASN A 158 -13.98 12.82 8.63
CA ASN A 158 -14.48 14.09 8.06
C ASN A 158 -13.79 15.33 8.63
N LYS A 159 -12.93 15.17 9.65
CA LYS A 159 -12.19 16.24 10.33
C LYS A 159 -10.72 15.85 10.44
N PHE A 160 -9.84 16.75 10.06
CA PHE A 160 -8.38 16.54 10.09
C PHE A 160 -7.88 16.20 11.50
N ASN A 161 -8.34 16.91 12.53
CA ASN A 161 -7.88 16.70 13.90
C ASN A 161 -8.15 15.27 14.41
N HIS A 162 -9.29 14.69 14.05
CA HIS A 162 -9.61 13.30 14.43
C HIS A 162 -8.71 12.30 13.70
N PHE A 163 -8.46 12.54 12.41
CA PHE A 163 -7.53 11.76 11.62
C PHE A 163 -6.10 11.82 12.19
N GLU A 164 -5.60 13.02 12.49
CA GLU A 164 -4.27 13.24 13.04
C GLU A 164 -4.11 12.54 14.39
N HIS A 165 -5.08 12.68 15.29
CA HIS A 165 -5.08 11.98 16.57
C HIS A 165 -5.04 10.45 16.38
N ALA A 166 -5.92 9.90 15.56
CA ALA A 166 -5.97 8.46 15.30
C ALA A 166 -4.66 7.93 14.68
N LEU A 167 -4.05 8.70 13.76
CA LEU A 167 -2.78 8.35 13.14
C LEU A 167 -1.65 8.35 14.16
N ASN A 168 -1.57 9.37 15.01
CA ASN A 168 -0.55 9.45 16.06
C ASN A 168 -0.66 8.31 17.06
N GLU A 169 -1.87 7.98 17.51
CA GLU A 169 -2.10 6.84 18.39
C GLU A 169 -1.72 5.51 17.72
N TYR A 170 -2.10 5.31 16.44
CA TYR A 170 -1.72 4.12 15.68
C TYR A 170 -0.19 3.92 15.65
N PHE A 171 0.57 4.97 15.32
CA PHE A 171 2.03 4.88 15.26
C PHE A 171 2.66 4.64 16.65
N LYS A 172 2.16 5.30 17.70
CA LYS A 172 2.63 5.05 19.07
C LYS A 172 2.40 3.60 19.49
N THR A 173 1.21 3.07 19.26
CA THR A 173 0.89 1.67 19.59
C THR A 173 1.82 0.70 18.86
N LYS A 174 2.05 0.90 17.55
CA LYS A 174 2.92 0.02 16.77
C LYS A 174 4.39 0.11 17.17
N CYS A 175 4.89 1.30 17.48
CA CYS A 175 6.24 1.44 18.02
C CYS A 175 6.40 0.70 19.36
N ASN A 176 5.43 0.84 20.27
CA ASN A 176 5.45 0.14 21.56
C ASN A 176 5.38 -1.39 21.42
N GLU A 177 4.55 -1.89 20.50
CA GLU A 177 4.46 -3.34 20.20
C GLU A 177 5.81 -3.90 19.75
N LEU A 178 6.51 -3.19 18.85
CA LEU A 178 7.84 -3.61 18.36
C LEU A 178 8.89 -3.60 19.47
N GLU A 179 8.92 -2.55 20.31
CA GLU A 179 9.84 -2.47 21.44
C GLU A 179 9.62 -3.62 22.44
N ASN A 180 8.37 -4.00 22.68
CA ASN A 180 8.04 -5.10 23.59
C ASN A 180 8.48 -6.45 23.03
N ILE A 181 8.30 -6.69 21.72
CA ILE A 181 8.79 -7.90 21.04
C ILE A 181 10.31 -8.02 21.20
N ASP A 182 11.06 -6.93 20.98
CA ASP A 182 12.51 -6.91 21.15
C ASP A 182 12.94 -7.21 22.59
N ARG A 183 12.22 -6.69 23.59
CA ARG A 183 12.50 -6.95 25.00
C ARG A 183 12.24 -8.40 25.40
N THR A 184 11.15 -9.01 24.93
CA THR A 184 10.79 -10.41 25.25
C THR A 184 11.75 -11.42 24.60
N GLN A 185 12.25 -11.13 23.40
CA GLN A 185 13.26 -11.96 22.73
C GLN A 185 14.62 -11.85 23.42
N ASN A 186 15.05 -10.63 23.80
CA ASN A 186 16.32 -10.42 24.49
C ASN A 186 16.35 -11.06 25.89
N SER A 187 15.23 -11.09 26.60
CA SER A 187 15.11 -11.74 27.92
C SER A 187 15.07 -13.27 27.84
N SER A 188 14.59 -13.85 26.73
CA SER A 188 14.61 -15.30 26.48
C SER A 188 15.99 -15.81 26.04
N SER A 189 16.82 -14.97 25.42
CA SER A 189 18.21 -15.32 25.03
C SER A 189 19.25 -15.24 26.16
N THR A 190 18.88 -14.79 27.36
CA THR A 190 19.79 -14.66 28.51
C THR A 190 20.12 -15.97 29.22
N ILE A 191 19.59 -17.12 28.77
CA ILE A 191 20.08 -18.45 29.16
C ILE A 191 20.86 -19.04 27.99
N ASN A 192 22.06 -18.50 27.74
CA ASN A 192 23.24 -19.27 27.30
C ASN A 192 24.45 -18.35 27.21
N ILE A 193 25.45 -18.66 28.02
CA ILE A 193 26.75 -18.00 28.13
C ILE A 193 27.54 -18.23 26.83
N GLY A 194 28.17 -17.18 26.30
CA GLY A 194 29.23 -17.34 25.29
C GLY A 194 29.40 -16.15 24.35
N THR A 195 30.48 -15.42 24.54
CA THR A 195 30.99 -14.33 23.72
C THR A 195 31.02 -14.63 22.21
N SER A 196 30.31 -13.85 21.38
CA SER A 196 30.82 -13.45 20.05
C SER A 196 29.97 -12.35 19.42
N THR A 197 30.64 -11.25 19.08
CA THR A 197 30.13 -10.09 18.35
C THR A 197 29.71 -10.48 16.93
N LYS A 198 28.41 -10.55 16.64
CA LYS A 198 27.90 -10.55 15.27
C LYS A 198 26.46 -10.02 15.21
N LYS A 199 26.32 -8.71 14.98
CA LYS A 199 25.11 -8.12 14.41
C LYS A 199 24.92 -8.72 13.01
N ARG A 200 23.95 -9.63 12.83
CA ARG A 200 23.24 -9.80 11.55
C ARG A 200 22.09 -10.80 11.61
N LYS A 201 21.12 -10.48 10.74
CA LYS A 201 20.20 -11.35 9.97
C LYS A 201 18.86 -11.67 10.61
N TYR A 202 17.86 -10.90 10.16
CA TYR A 202 16.50 -11.38 9.91
C TYR A 202 16.54 -12.74 9.22
N MET A 203 16.21 -13.79 9.97
CA MET A 203 15.76 -15.08 9.45
C MET A 203 14.99 -15.78 10.57
N ILE A 204 13.66 -15.78 10.49
CA ILE A 204 12.83 -16.67 11.31
C ILE A 204 11.97 -17.49 10.35
N SER A 205 12.32 -18.77 10.24
CA SER A 205 11.47 -19.82 9.69
C SER A 205 10.62 -20.35 10.85
N THR A 206 9.33 -20.06 10.86
CA THR A 206 8.38 -20.79 11.71
C THR A 206 7.73 -21.91 10.91
N LYS A 207 8.17 -23.14 11.20
CA LYS A 207 7.45 -24.37 10.81
C LYS A 207 6.07 -24.32 11.45
N PHE A 208 5.01 -24.33 10.65
CA PHE A 208 3.69 -24.69 11.14
C PHE A 208 3.49 -26.19 10.98
N ASN A 209 3.40 -26.88 12.12
CA ASN A 209 2.81 -28.21 12.20
C ASN A 209 1.36 -28.11 11.72
N ASN A 210 1.04 -28.73 10.60
CA ASN A 210 -0.32 -29.03 10.20
C ASN A 210 -0.77 -30.30 10.94
N PRO A 211 -1.79 -30.26 11.81
CA PRO A 211 -2.57 -31.45 12.06
C PRO A 211 -3.40 -31.70 10.79
N SER A 212 -3.06 -32.78 10.11
CA SER A 212 -3.78 -33.34 8.98
C SER A 212 -5.28 -33.41 9.25
N LYS A 213 -6.06 -32.61 8.52
CA LYS A 213 -7.47 -32.91 8.26
C LYS A 213 -7.53 -34.04 7.24
N THR A 214 -8.22 -35.09 7.65
CA THR A 214 -8.60 -36.26 6.88
C THR A 214 -9.37 -35.86 5.62
N ARG A 215 -9.07 -36.56 4.53
CA ARG A 215 -9.84 -36.56 3.29
C ARG A 215 -11.14 -37.32 3.53
N ASP A 216 -12.23 -36.76 3.04
CA ASP A 216 -13.34 -37.44 2.38
C ASP A 216 -13.83 -36.50 1.26
#